data_AF-A0A1V5MBH1-F1
#
_entry.id   AF-A0A1V5MBH1-F1
#
_cell.length_a   1.000
_cell.length_b   1.000
_cell.length_c   1.000
_cell.angle_alpha   90.00
_cell.angle_beta   90.00
_cell.angle_gamma   90.00
#
_symmetry.space_group_name_H-M   'P 1'
#
loop_
_entity.id
_entity.type
_entity.pdbx_description
1 polymer ?
#
loop_
_entity_poly.entity_id
_entity_poly.type
_entity_poly.pdbx_seq_one_letter_code
_entity_poly.pdbx_strand_id
1 'polypeptide(L)'
;MAQQHHLTKLLWIALICVPIFVCMCVWAPKPRFTENLSINELVSSDYFGHNSGASLERNNWLASELRNLRERPLKELGENALAYRFIWLRSFHPPLIVTAYFPDKGESVLCSKTLVSEPKHSEKELLRRDILKETKITLTAEQAAKIRESFDASRFFSLNCYDEYTRPPLIDFEFAGRTYRYFHGEGPSMKDGAFWVLEGYDHGTHRVLVRQSPGEDAVKQLATLLMKEAKLLPIDTREIY
;
A
#
# COMPACT_ATOMS: atom_id res chain seq x y z
N MET A 1 46.53 -12.66 -39.58
CA MET A 1 45.15 -12.90 -40.09
C MET A 1 44.10 -13.14 -39.00
N ALA A 2 44.39 -13.80 -37.88
CA ALA A 2 43.40 -14.03 -36.81
C ALA A 2 42.83 -12.74 -36.17
N GLN A 3 43.62 -11.67 -36.08
CA GLN A 3 43.22 -10.40 -35.46
C GLN A 3 42.17 -9.61 -36.28
N GLN A 4 42.15 -9.79 -37.60
CA GLN A 4 41.23 -9.07 -38.51
C GLN A 4 39.81 -9.68 -38.51
N HIS A 5 39.69 -10.97 -38.19
CA HIS A 5 38.40 -11.63 -37.99
C HIS A 5 37.72 -11.25 -36.67
N HIS A 6 38.48 -10.77 -35.68
CA HIS A 6 37.90 -10.39 -34.39
C HIS A 6 37.27 -8.98 -34.42
N LEU A 7 37.89 -8.05 -35.16
CA LEU A 7 37.38 -6.68 -35.35
C LEU A 7 36.08 -6.63 -36.17
N THR A 8 35.98 -7.46 -37.21
CA THR A 8 34.78 -7.54 -38.04
C THR A 8 33.58 -8.10 -37.28
N LYS A 9 33.78 -9.10 -36.41
CA LYS A 9 32.70 -9.63 -35.55
C LYS A 9 32.17 -8.59 -34.56
N LEU A 10 33.04 -7.78 -33.95
CA LEU A 10 32.63 -6.73 -33.01
C LEU A 10 31.82 -5.61 -33.71
N LEU A 11 32.18 -5.25 -34.93
CA LEU A 11 31.47 -4.22 -35.70
C LEU A 11 30.03 -4.67 -36.08
N TRP A 12 29.86 -5.95 -36.44
CA TRP A 12 28.54 -6.52 -36.72
C TRP A 12 27.65 -6.62 -35.48
N ILE A 13 28.22 -6.96 -34.31
CA ILE A 13 27.47 -6.95 -33.04
C ILE A 13 27.01 -5.52 -32.72
N ALA A 14 27.87 -4.50 -32.87
CA ALA A 14 27.48 -3.12 -32.64
C ALA A 14 26.37 -2.65 -33.60
N LEU A 15 26.47 -2.97 -34.90
CA LEU A 15 25.47 -2.61 -35.91
C LEU A 15 24.11 -3.29 -35.70
N ILE A 16 24.08 -4.49 -35.11
CA ILE A 16 22.82 -5.20 -34.79
C ILE A 16 22.26 -4.72 -33.45
N CYS A 17 23.11 -4.48 -32.44
CA CYS A 17 22.65 -4.11 -31.11
C CYS A 17 22.18 -2.64 -31.00
N VAL A 18 22.78 -1.70 -31.75
CA VAL A 18 22.39 -0.28 -31.73
C VAL A 18 20.92 -0.04 -32.13
N PRO A 19 20.38 -0.59 -33.24
CA PRO A 19 18.98 -0.39 -33.59
C PRO A 19 18.01 -1.08 -32.61
N ILE A 20 18.40 -2.21 -32.00
CA ILE A 20 17.59 -2.87 -30.95
C ILE A 20 17.51 -1.98 -29.71
N PHE A 21 18.62 -1.36 -29.30
CA PHE A 21 18.65 -0.45 -28.16
C PHE A 21 17.85 0.83 -28.43
N VAL A 22 17.95 1.39 -29.64
CA VAL A 22 17.18 2.59 -30.05
C VAL A 22 15.67 2.29 -30.12
N CYS A 23 15.27 1.12 -30.62
CA CYS A 23 13.84 0.73 -30.62
C CYS A 23 13.28 0.55 -29.21
N MET A 24 14.05 0.01 -28.26
CA MET A 24 13.56 -0.17 -26.88
C MET A 24 13.37 1.16 -26.13
N CYS A 25 14.15 2.21 -26.43
CA CYS A 25 13.95 3.52 -25.81
C CYS A 25 12.70 4.27 -26.31
N VAL A 26 12.22 3.98 -27.53
CA VAL A 26 11.03 4.66 -28.10
C VAL A 26 9.71 4.08 -27.56
N TRP A 27 9.73 2.86 -27.03
CA TRP A 27 8.53 2.15 -26.55
C TRP A 27 8.35 2.19 -25.04
N ALA A 28 9.16 2.97 -24.32
CA ALA A 28 8.87 3.25 -22.92
C ALA A 28 7.53 4.02 -22.86
N PRO A 29 6.50 3.48 -22.18
CA PRO A 29 5.23 4.17 -22.05
C PRO A 29 5.48 5.53 -21.39
N LYS A 30 4.94 6.60 -21.98
CA LYS A 30 5.03 7.94 -21.38
C LYS A 30 4.49 7.88 -19.95
N PRO A 31 5.15 8.56 -18.98
CA PRO A 31 4.64 8.63 -17.62
C PRO A 31 3.21 9.16 -17.66
N ARG A 32 2.28 8.37 -17.11
CA ARG A 32 0.86 8.73 -17.04
C ARG A 32 0.69 9.75 -15.92
N PHE A 33 0.36 10.99 -16.27
CA PHE A 33 0.05 12.04 -15.29
C PHE A 33 -1.33 11.80 -14.70
N THR A 34 -1.38 11.29 -13.46
CA THR A 34 -2.63 10.90 -12.81
C THR A 34 -3.41 12.10 -12.25
N GLU A 35 -2.74 13.24 -12.06
CA GLU A 35 -3.33 14.50 -11.55
C GLU A 35 -4.55 14.97 -12.35
N ASN A 36 -4.54 14.76 -13.67
CA ASN A 36 -5.62 15.17 -14.55
C ASN A 36 -6.75 14.14 -14.69
N LEU A 37 -6.57 12.95 -14.10
CA LEU A 37 -7.57 11.89 -14.14
C LEU A 37 -8.54 12.06 -12.97
N SER A 38 -9.82 11.78 -13.25
CA SER A 38 -10.80 11.58 -12.19
C SER A 38 -10.44 10.34 -11.39
N ILE A 39 -10.88 10.30 -10.12
CA ILE A 39 -10.58 9.18 -9.23
C ILE A 39 -11.05 7.82 -9.77
N ASN A 40 -12.11 7.82 -10.58
CA ASN A 40 -12.68 6.61 -11.19
C ASN A 40 -11.87 6.09 -12.39
N GLU A 41 -11.02 6.93 -12.99
CA GLU A 41 -10.15 6.54 -14.11
C GLU A 41 -8.79 5.98 -13.64
N LEU A 42 -8.50 6.11 -12.34
CA LEU A 42 -7.29 5.58 -11.72
C LEU A 42 -7.36 4.06 -11.61
N VAL A 43 -6.32 3.38 -12.10
CA VAL A 43 -6.18 1.91 -12.04
C VAL A 43 -5.29 1.51 -10.86
N SER A 44 -5.21 0.21 -10.55
CA SER A 44 -4.44 -0.27 -9.39
C SER A 44 -2.95 0.06 -9.44
N SER A 45 -2.33 0.02 -10.62
CA SER A 45 -0.94 0.44 -10.81
C SER A 45 -0.72 1.94 -10.61
N ASP A 46 -1.79 2.74 -10.56
CA ASP A 46 -1.68 4.14 -10.17
C ASP A 46 -1.47 4.29 -8.66
N TYR A 47 -2.06 3.40 -7.85
CA TYR A 47 -1.95 3.42 -6.38
C TYR A 47 -0.72 2.66 -5.87
N PHE A 48 -0.44 1.49 -6.46
CA PHE A 48 0.53 0.56 -5.93
C PHE A 48 1.52 0.15 -7.02
N GLY A 49 2.82 0.29 -6.74
CA GLY A 49 3.87 -0.25 -7.61
C GLY A 49 3.87 -1.77 -7.64
N HIS A 50 4.49 -2.36 -8.66
CA HIS A 50 4.62 -3.83 -8.80
C HIS A 50 5.28 -4.52 -7.60
N ASN A 51 6.03 -3.78 -6.79
CA ASN A 51 6.74 -4.30 -5.61
C ASN A 51 5.96 -4.08 -4.29
N SER A 52 4.65 -3.87 -4.34
CA SER A 52 3.82 -3.56 -3.14
C SER A 52 3.68 -4.71 -2.14
N GLY A 53 4.21 -5.90 -2.44
CA GLY A 53 4.06 -7.09 -1.60
C GLY A 53 2.68 -7.76 -1.70
N ALA A 54 1.73 -7.16 -2.40
CA ALA A 54 0.38 -7.70 -2.61
C ALA A 54 0.20 -8.29 -4.01
N SER A 55 -0.71 -9.27 -4.15
CA SER A 55 -1.10 -9.81 -5.46
C SER A 55 -1.83 -8.76 -6.30
N LEU A 56 -1.92 -8.98 -7.62
CA LEU A 56 -2.63 -8.08 -8.52
C LEU A 56 -4.11 -7.94 -8.15
N GLU A 57 -4.77 -9.05 -7.83
CA GLU A 57 -6.17 -9.08 -7.40
C GLU A 57 -6.36 -8.28 -6.12
N ARG A 58 -5.44 -8.42 -5.17
CA ARG A 58 -5.46 -7.66 -3.92
C ARG A 58 -5.23 -6.16 -4.15
N ASN A 59 -4.28 -5.79 -5.02
CA ASN A 59 -4.06 -4.40 -5.41
C ASN A 59 -5.29 -3.79 -6.11
N ASN A 60 -5.97 -4.57 -6.97
CA ASN A 60 -7.21 -4.14 -7.63
C ASN A 60 -8.32 -3.86 -6.62
N TRP A 61 -8.49 -4.76 -5.66
CA TRP A 61 -9.47 -4.60 -4.58
C TRP A 61 -9.13 -3.38 -3.70
N LEU A 62 -7.89 -3.29 -3.21
CA LEU A 62 -7.43 -2.15 -2.41
C LEU A 62 -7.62 -0.81 -3.12
N ALA A 63 -7.28 -0.72 -4.40
CA ALA A 63 -7.48 0.49 -5.18
C ALA A 63 -8.97 0.83 -5.32
N SER A 64 -9.85 -0.17 -5.38
CA SER A 64 -11.30 0.05 -5.35
C SER A 64 -11.77 0.64 -4.04
N GLU A 65 -11.29 0.13 -2.91
CA GLU A 65 -11.64 0.68 -1.60
C GLU A 65 -11.13 2.12 -1.42
N LEU A 66 -9.91 2.42 -1.90
CA LEU A 66 -9.38 3.78 -1.92
C LEU A 66 -10.24 4.74 -2.76
N ARG A 67 -10.66 4.30 -3.96
CA ARG A 67 -11.58 5.09 -4.80
C ARG A 67 -12.91 5.35 -4.11
N ASN A 68 -13.49 4.33 -3.47
CA ASN A 68 -14.74 4.45 -2.71
C ASN A 68 -14.62 5.48 -1.57
N LEU A 69 -13.46 5.52 -0.91
CA LEU A 69 -13.14 6.47 0.15
C LEU A 69 -12.63 7.83 -0.35
N ARG A 70 -12.65 8.04 -1.67
CA ARG A 70 -12.16 9.26 -2.34
C ARG A 70 -10.70 9.59 -1.98
N GLU A 71 -9.88 8.56 -1.84
CA GLU A 71 -8.44 8.67 -1.59
C GLU A 71 -7.67 8.62 -2.90
N ARG A 72 -6.72 9.54 -3.07
CA ARG A 72 -5.82 9.57 -4.25
C ARG A 72 -4.50 8.83 -3.95
N PRO A 73 -3.72 8.44 -4.97
CA PRO A 73 -2.40 7.85 -4.77
C PRO A 73 -1.44 8.79 -4.04
N LEU A 74 -0.67 8.29 -3.07
CA LEU A 74 0.30 9.15 -2.33
C LEU A 74 1.40 9.70 -3.24
N LYS A 75 1.71 9.02 -4.35
CA LYS A 75 2.70 9.48 -5.34
C LYS A 75 2.35 10.84 -5.99
N GLU A 76 1.09 11.26 -5.93
CA GLU A 76 0.66 12.55 -6.46
C GLU A 76 0.99 13.74 -5.54
N LEU A 77 1.51 13.48 -4.33
CA LEU A 77 1.90 14.55 -3.42
C LEU A 77 3.17 15.29 -3.88
N GLY A 78 3.91 14.73 -4.85
CA GLY A 78 5.12 15.32 -5.40
C GLY A 78 6.40 14.96 -4.63
N GLU A 79 7.56 15.24 -5.22
CA GLU A 79 8.87 14.77 -4.75
C GLU A 79 9.32 15.33 -3.39
N ASN A 80 8.61 16.32 -2.84
CA ASN A 80 8.94 16.99 -1.58
C ASN A 80 7.92 16.69 -0.47
N ALA A 81 7.15 15.62 -0.63
CA ALA A 81 6.13 15.24 0.33
C ALA A 81 6.56 14.02 1.13
N LEU A 82 6.22 14.06 2.42
CA LEU A 82 6.24 12.91 3.31
C LEU A 82 4.80 12.61 3.75
N ALA A 83 4.36 11.37 3.54
CA ALA A 83 3.05 10.92 3.98
C ALA A 83 3.05 9.45 4.36
N TYR A 84 2.25 9.11 5.37
CA TYR A 84 2.01 7.75 5.81
C TYR A 84 0.51 7.48 5.82
N ARG A 85 0.09 6.35 5.24
CA ARG A 85 -1.32 5.94 5.18
C ARG A 85 -1.48 4.54 5.75
N PHE A 86 -2.31 4.43 6.76
CA PHE A 86 -2.81 3.15 7.25
C PHE A 86 -4.21 2.89 6.70
N ILE A 87 -4.43 1.68 6.19
CA ILE A 87 -5.71 1.18 5.69
C ILE A 87 -6.03 -0.10 6.46
N TRP A 88 -7.15 -0.11 7.15
CA TRP A 88 -7.68 -1.29 7.82
C TRP A 88 -8.90 -1.82 7.07
N LEU A 89 -8.69 -2.93 6.38
CA LEU A 89 -9.74 -3.67 5.69
C LEU A 89 -10.30 -4.70 6.67
N ARG A 90 -11.42 -4.36 7.30
CA ARG A 90 -12.09 -5.21 8.29
C ARG A 90 -13.04 -6.16 7.56
N SER A 91 -13.11 -7.43 7.98
CA SER A 91 -13.85 -8.46 7.23
C SER A 91 -15.35 -8.24 7.12
N PHE A 92 -15.95 -7.59 8.12
CA PHE A 92 -17.40 -7.34 8.19
C PHE A 92 -17.73 -5.89 8.51
N HIS A 93 -16.76 -4.99 8.38
CA HIS A 93 -16.96 -3.57 8.65
C HIS A 93 -16.38 -2.75 7.50
N PRO A 94 -16.90 -1.54 7.25
CA PRO A 94 -16.34 -0.65 6.24
C PRO A 94 -14.84 -0.43 6.44
N PRO A 95 -14.06 -0.24 5.37
CA PRO A 95 -12.65 0.10 5.51
C PRO A 95 -12.45 1.39 6.30
N LEU A 96 -11.39 1.43 7.10
CA LEU A 96 -10.94 2.61 7.82
C LEU A 96 -9.59 3.05 7.25
N ILE A 97 -9.44 4.35 6.97
CA ILE A 97 -8.18 4.92 6.52
C ILE A 97 -7.75 6.01 7.48
N VAL A 98 -6.45 6.07 7.75
CA VAL A 98 -5.78 7.17 8.45
C VAL A 98 -4.55 7.58 7.67
N THR A 99 -4.50 8.82 7.21
CA THR A 99 -3.39 9.39 6.45
C THR A 99 -2.78 10.57 7.20
N ALA A 100 -1.49 10.47 7.52
CA ALA A 100 -0.69 11.54 8.08
C ALA A 100 0.11 12.22 6.96
N TYR A 101 -0.03 13.53 6.82
CA TYR A 101 0.68 14.35 5.85
C TYR A 101 1.66 15.29 6.56
N PHE A 102 2.89 15.33 6.07
CA PHE A 102 3.98 16.16 6.58
C PHE A 102 4.57 16.98 5.43
N PRO A 103 3.96 18.11 5.05
CA PRO A 103 4.51 18.96 4.02
C PRO A 103 5.78 19.67 4.52
N ASP A 104 6.72 19.98 3.61
CA ASP A 104 7.89 20.83 3.91
C ASP A 104 7.52 22.20 4.49
N LYS A 105 6.38 22.72 4.01
CA LYS A 105 5.83 24.02 4.42
C LYS A 105 4.36 23.85 4.77
N GLY A 106 3.97 24.37 5.93
CA GLY A 106 2.59 24.34 6.41
C GLY A 106 2.40 23.41 7.59
N GLU A 107 1.14 23.14 7.89
CA GLU A 107 0.76 22.31 9.04
C GLU A 107 0.77 20.83 8.69
N SER A 108 1.30 20.01 9.61
CA SER A 108 1.13 18.56 9.53
C SER A 108 -0.31 18.21 9.88
N VAL A 109 -0.96 17.39 9.05
CA VAL A 109 -2.38 17.06 9.20
C VAL A 109 -2.59 15.55 9.18
N LEU A 110 -3.50 15.09 10.03
CA LEU A 110 -3.97 13.72 10.06
C LEU A 110 -5.41 13.70 9.57
N CYS A 111 -5.68 12.97 8.51
CA CYS A 111 -7.02 12.78 7.97
C CYS A 111 -7.43 11.32 8.18
N SER A 112 -8.65 11.09 8.65
CA SER A 112 -9.23 9.76 8.69
C SER A 112 -10.54 9.70 7.92
N LYS A 113 -10.76 8.58 7.22
CA LYS A 113 -11.97 8.35 6.44
C LYS A 113 -12.53 6.95 6.68
N THR A 114 -13.85 6.86 6.73
CA THR A 114 -14.60 5.59 6.76
C THR A 114 -15.93 5.79 6.05
N LEU A 115 -16.49 4.72 5.49
CA LEU A 115 -17.89 4.72 5.09
C LEU A 115 -18.76 4.39 6.30
N VAL A 116 -19.89 5.07 6.43
CA VAL A 116 -20.91 4.82 7.45
C VAL A 116 -22.23 4.58 6.73
N SER A 117 -22.80 3.40 6.91
CA SER A 117 -24.12 3.08 6.35
C SER A 117 -25.20 3.73 7.19
N GLU A 118 -25.97 4.65 6.60
CA GLU A 118 -27.12 5.25 7.26
C GLU A 118 -28.38 4.38 7.09
N PRO A 119 -29.27 4.37 8.11
CA PRO A 119 -30.56 3.74 7.97
C PRO A 119 -31.36 4.43 6.86
N LYS A 120 -32.32 3.70 6.28
CA LYS A 120 -33.27 4.29 5.34
C LYS A 120 -34.08 5.37 6.03
N HIS A 121 -34.22 6.52 5.39
CA HIS A 121 -35.06 7.62 5.90
C HIS A 121 -36.53 7.46 5.50
N SER A 122 -36.81 6.66 4.48
CA SER A 122 -38.19 6.36 4.07
C SER A 122 -38.30 4.99 3.39
N GLU A 123 -39.51 4.43 3.37
CA GLU A 123 -39.80 3.16 2.68
C GLU A 123 -39.55 3.23 1.16
N LYS A 124 -39.57 4.43 0.58
CA LYS A 124 -39.29 4.66 -0.85
C LYS A 124 -37.80 4.51 -1.18
N GLU A 125 -36.92 4.52 -0.19
CA GLU A 125 -35.50 4.28 -0.40
C GLU A 125 -35.24 2.78 -0.53
N LEU A 126 -34.81 2.37 -1.72
CA LEU A 126 -34.59 0.96 -2.03
C LEU A 126 -33.41 0.38 -1.23
N LEU A 127 -32.38 1.18 -0.96
CA LEU A 127 -31.14 0.72 -0.34
C LEU A 127 -30.66 1.69 0.75
N ARG A 128 -29.87 1.17 1.69
CA ARG A 128 -29.08 1.99 2.62
C ARG A 128 -28.08 2.82 1.80
N ARG A 129 -27.77 4.01 2.29
CA ARG A 129 -26.75 4.88 1.67
C ARG A 129 -25.50 4.83 2.52
N ASP A 130 -24.36 4.67 1.87
CA ASP A 130 -23.07 4.81 2.51
C ASP A 130 -22.62 6.27 2.41
N ILE A 131 -22.30 6.85 3.55
CA ILE A 131 -21.80 8.22 3.65
C ILE A 131 -20.32 8.17 4.03
N LEU A 132 -19.52 8.95 3.29
CA LEU A 132 -18.12 9.17 3.64
C LEU A 132 -18.05 10.06 4.88
N LYS A 133 -17.62 9.50 6.00
CA LYS A 133 -17.27 10.25 7.20
C LYS A 133 -15.78 10.55 7.17
N GLU A 134 -15.44 11.84 7.14
CA GLU A 134 -14.08 12.34 7.18
C GLU A 134 -13.84 13.12 8.48
N THR A 135 -12.65 12.98 9.04
CA THR A 135 -12.19 13.77 10.19
C THR A 135 -10.77 14.24 9.92
N LYS A 136 -10.52 15.53 10.15
CA LYS A 136 -9.22 16.16 9.94
C LYS A 136 -8.74 16.75 11.26
N ILE A 137 -7.50 16.44 11.62
CA ILE A 137 -6.85 16.88 12.85
C ILE A 137 -5.52 17.54 12.47
N THR A 138 -5.32 18.80 12.88
CA THR A 138 -4.00 19.44 12.81
C THR A 138 -3.13 18.85 13.92
N LEU A 139 -1.96 18.33 13.54
CA LEU A 139 -1.00 17.75 14.49
C LEU A 139 -0.16 18.85 15.13
N THR A 140 0.11 18.73 16.43
CA THR A 140 1.13 19.56 17.06
C THR A 140 2.52 19.17 16.55
N ALA A 141 3.50 20.07 16.71
CA ALA A 141 4.88 19.77 16.35
C ALA A 141 5.42 18.52 17.05
N GLU A 142 5.06 18.32 18.33
CA GLU A 142 5.42 17.14 19.12
C GLU A 142 4.77 15.86 18.56
N GLN A 143 3.48 15.88 18.25
CA GLN A 143 2.80 14.73 17.65
C GLN A 143 3.40 14.37 16.29
N ALA A 144 3.67 15.38 15.46
CA ALA A 144 4.26 15.18 14.15
C ALA A 144 5.69 14.63 14.24
N ALA A 145 6.51 15.13 15.16
CA ALA A 145 7.85 14.60 15.42
C ALA A 145 7.79 13.14 15.88
N LYS A 146 6.94 12.84 16.86
CA LYS A 146 6.76 11.48 17.39
C LYS A 146 6.35 10.46 16.32
N ILE A 147 5.43 10.82 15.40
CA ILE A 147 5.05 9.93 14.30
C ILE A 147 6.27 9.68 13.41
N ARG A 148 6.96 10.73 12.95
CA ARG A 148 8.16 10.59 12.10
C ARG A 148 9.23 9.73 12.74
N GLU A 149 9.60 10.03 13.98
CA GLU A 149 10.59 9.27 14.75
C GLU A 149 10.20 7.79 14.90
N SER A 150 8.91 7.49 15.07
CA SER A 150 8.44 6.10 15.16
C SER A 150 8.62 5.35 13.83
N PHE A 151 8.31 6.00 12.70
CA PHE A 151 8.54 5.42 11.37
C PHE A 151 10.04 5.23 11.09
N ASP A 152 10.87 6.21 11.45
CA ASP A 152 12.32 6.13 11.28
C ASP A 152 12.94 5.03 12.15
N ALA A 153 12.56 4.97 13.43
CA ALA A 153 13.04 3.96 14.37
C ALA A 153 12.68 2.53 13.94
N SER A 154 11.48 2.35 13.37
CA SER A 154 11.05 1.06 12.81
C SER A 154 11.79 0.69 11.51
N ARG A 155 12.51 1.65 10.91
CA ARG A 155 13.09 1.56 9.56
C ARG A 155 12.04 1.14 8.55
N PHE A 156 10.87 1.77 8.57
CA PHE A 156 9.69 1.38 7.78
C PHE A 156 10.00 1.02 6.31
N PHE A 157 10.78 1.86 5.62
CA PHE A 157 11.13 1.63 4.20
C PHE A 157 12.03 0.40 3.97
N SER A 158 12.70 -0.08 5.01
CA SER A 158 13.53 -1.29 5.00
C SER A 158 12.80 -2.54 5.50
N LEU A 159 11.57 -2.43 6.03
CA LEU A 159 10.82 -3.59 6.51
C LEU A 159 10.53 -4.56 5.36
N ASN A 160 10.66 -5.86 5.62
CA ASN A 160 10.43 -6.89 4.61
C ASN A 160 8.95 -6.89 4.18
N CYS A 161 8.67 -6.74 2.89
CA CYS A 161 7.30 -6.82 2.37
C CYS A 161 6.78 -8.26 2.27
N TYR A 162 7.67 -9.25 2.40
CA TYR A 162 7.39 -10.67 2.27
C TYR A 162 7.87 -11.46 3.50
N ASP A 163 7.29 -11.18 4.67
CA ASP A 163 7.55 -11.92 5.91
C ASP A 163 6.49 -13.02 6.17
N GLU A 164 6.63 -13.70 7.31
CA GLU A 164 5.73 -14.77 7.77
C GLU A 164 4.26 -14.34 7.94
N TYR A 165 3.98 -13.04 8.02
CA TYR A 165 2.63 -12.50 8.14
C TYR A 165 2.00 -12.17 6.77
N THR A 166 2.82 -12.15 5.71
CA THR A 166 2.36 -11.93 4.32
C THR A 166 2.20 -13.22 3.54
N ARG A 167 2.97 -14.24 3.91
CA ARG A 167 2.97 -15.56 3.27
C ARG A 167 2.27 -16.52 4.23
N PRO A 168 1.22 -17.24 3.80
CA PRO A 168 0.72 -18.34 4.61
C PRO A 168 1.89 -19.30 4.87
N PRO A 169 2.02 -19.84 6.10
CA PRO A 169 3.10 -20.76 6.41
C PRO A 169 3.07 -21.91 5.40
N LEU A 170 4.22 -22.17 4.78
CA LEU A 170 4.39 -23.29 3.89
C LEU A 170 4.62 -24.52 4.78
N ILE A 171 3.67 -25.45 4.77
CA ILE A 171 3.91 -26.77 5.34
C ILE A 171 4.52 -27.62 4.25
N ASP A 172 5.70 -28.15 4.55
CA ASP A 172 6.29 -29.24 3.80
C ASP A 172 5.53 -30.53 4.14
N PHE A 173 4.95 -31.18 3.13
CA PHE A 173 4.39 -32.52 3.26
C PHE A 173 4.99 -33.45 2.21
N GLU A 174 5.24 -34.70 2.57
CA GLU A 174 5.73 -35.69 1.62
C GLU A 174 4.58 -36.46 0.99
N PHE A 175 4.60 -36.57 -0.34
CA PHE A 175 3.68 -37.41 -1.10
C PHE A 175 4.44 -38.10 -2.23
N ALA A 176 4.33 -39.43 -2.32
CA ALA A 176 5.03 -40.25 -3.32
C ALA A 176 6.56 -40.00 -3.41
N GLY A 177 7.22 -39.81 -2.26
CA GLY A 177 8.66 -39.56 -2.19
C GLY A 177 9.09 -38.18 -2.69
N ARG A 178 8.14 -37.22 -2.82
CA ARG A 178 8.41 -35.82 -3.16
C ARG A 178 7.89 -34.92 -2.05
N THR A 179 8.68 -33.90 -1.68
CA THR A 179 8.26 -32.85 -0.75
C THR A 179 7.47 -31.79 -1.52
N TYR A 180 6.24 -31.53 -1.07
CA TYR A 180 5.38 -30.47 -1.58
C TYR A 180 5.23 -29.40 -0.51
N ARG A 181 5.20 -28.13 -0.92
CA ARG A 181 4.85 -27.01 -0.04
C ARG A 181 3.40 -26.64 -0.25
N TYR A 182 2.57 -26.79 0.78
CA TYR A 182 1.19 -26.31 0.79
C TYR A 182 1.02 -25.13 1.73
N PHE A 183 0.11 -24.23 1.39
CA PHE A 183 -0.29 -23.14 2.29
C PHE A 183 -1.22 -23.72 3.37
N HIS A 184 -0.74 -23.86 4.60
CA HIS A 184 -1.59 -24.38 5.66
C HIS A 184 -2.46 -23.29 6.27
N GLY A 185 -3.73 -23.62 6.49
CA GLY A 185 -4.73 -22.69 6.97
C GLY A 185 -4.66 -22.33 8.46
N GLU A 186 -3.76 -22.98 9.21
CA GLU A 186 -3.65 -22.79 10.67
C GLU A 186 -2.51 -21.85 11.09
N GLY A 187 -1.90 -21.14 10.15
CA GLY A 187 -1.02 -20.02 10.48
C GLY A 187 -1.76 -18.96 11.30
N PRO A 188 -1.07 -18.17 12.14
CA PRO A 188 -1.66 -17.05 12.88
C PRO A 188 -2.36 -16.02 11.98
N SER A 189 -2.13 -16.10 10.66
CA SER A 189 -2.64 -15.26 9.58
C SER A 189 -4.13 -15.44 9.22
N MET A 190 -4.97 -16.14 9.98
CA MET A 190 -6.39 -16.30 9.59
C MET A 190 -7.43 -16.10 10.70
N LYS A 191 -7.10 -15.39 11.78
CA LYS A 191 -8.03 -15.29 12.93
C LYS A 191 -9.28 -14.45 12.66
N ASP A 192 -9.14 -13.31 12.00
CA ASP A 192 -10.26 -12.37 11.80
C ASP A 192 -10.57 -12.09 10.31
N GLY A 193 -9.64 -12.41 9.39
CA GLY A 193 -9.74 -12.10 7.97
C GLY A 193 -9.43 -10.64 7.61
N ALA A 194 -8.98 -9.84 8.58
CA ALA A 194 -8.71 -8.42 8.39
C ALA A 194 -7.32 -8.19 7.80
N PHE A 195 -7.21 -7.22 6.91
CA PHE A 195 -5.92 -6.79 6.34
C PHE A 195 -5.55 -5.40 6.82
N TRP A 196 -4.30 -5.30 7.23
CA TRP A 196 -3.64 -4.06 7.63
C TRP A 196 -2.68 -3.70 6.50
N VAL A 197 -2.91 -2.55 5.86
CA VAL A 197 -2.01 -2.02 4.85
C VAL A 197 -1.41 -0.74 5.36
N LEU A 198 -0.09 -0.71 5.43
CA LEU A 198 0.67 0.48 5.79
C LEU A 198 1.48 0.93 4.57
N GLU A 199 1.22 2.15 4.15
CA GLU A 199 1.84 2.77 3.00
C GLU A 199 2.63 3.99 3.47
N GLY A 200 3.81 4.19 2.89
CA GLY A 200 4.60 5.39 3.08
C GLY A 200 5.09 5.93 1.76
N TYR A 201 5.11 7.24 1.68
CA TYR A 201 5.70 7.99 0.59
C TYR A 201 6.66 9.01 1.18
N ASP A 202 7.92 8.91 0.78
CA ASP A 202 9.01 9.76 1.28
C ASP A 202 9.86 10.22 0.10
N HIS A 203 9.67 11.47 -0.30
CA HIS A 203 10.43 12.15 -1.33
C HIS A 203 10.65 11.32 -2.63
N GLY A 204 9.56 10.81 -3.21
CA GLY A 204 9.60 9.97 -4.41
C GLY A 204 9.77 8.47 -4.15
N THR A 205 10.15 8.07 -2.94
CA THR A 205 10.20 6.66 -2.54
C THR A 205 8.85 6.21 -2.01
N HIS A 206 8.24 5.23 -2.69
CA HIS A 206 6.95 4.66 -2.30
C HIS A 206 7.11 3.25 -1.75
N ARG A 207 6.47 2.97 -0.62
CA ARG A 207 6.51 1.66 0.04
C ARG A 207 5.13 1.27 0.51
N VAL A 208 4.79 0.00 0.34
CA VAL A 208 3.55 -0.61 0.81
C VAL A 208 3.90 -1.89 1.56
N LEU A 209 3.31 -2.07 2.73
CA LEU A 209 3.36 -3.29 3.52
C LEU A 209 1.93 -3.76 3.75
N VAL A 210 1.66 -5.03 3.44
CA VAL A 210 0.35 -5.65 3.69
C VAL A 210 0.53 -6.77 4.70
N ARG A 211 -0.32 -6.82 5.73
CA ARG A 211 -0.32 -7.85 6.77
C ARG A 211 -1.74 -8.34 6.99
N GLN A 212 -1.90 -9.64 7.21
CA GLN A 212 -3.15 -10.18 7.70
C GLN A 212 -3.02 -10.34 9.22
N SER A 213 -3.83 -9.60 9.98
CA SER A 213 -3.86 -9.65 11.46
C SER A 213 -2.45 -9.61 12.09
N PRO A 214 -1.65 -8.54 11.90
CA PRO A 214 -0.27 -8.51 12.35
C PRO A 214 -0.17 -8.82 13.85
N GLY A 215 0.82 -9.64 14.23
CA GLY A 215 1.15 -9.89 15.63
C GLY A 215 1.68 -8.63 16.31
N GLU A 216 2.44 -8.76 17.39
CA GLU A 216 3.15 -7.62 18.00
C GLU A 216 4.37 -7.21 17.16
N ASP A 217 4.13 -6.73 15.94
CA ASP A 217 5.16 -6.28 15.00
C ASP A 217 5.19 -4.75 14.83
N ALA A 218 6.19 -4.26 14.09
CA ALA A 218 6.34 -2.83 13.81
C ALA A 218 5.17 -2.25 13.02
N VAL A 219 4.57 -3.02 12.10
CA VAL A 219 3.45 -2.54 11.27
C VAL A 219 2.24 -2.24 12.14
N LYS A 220 1.90 -3.14 13.05
CA LYS A 220 0.83 -2.93 14.02
C LYS A 220 1.09 -1.74 14.92
N GLN A 221 2.30 -1.63 15.49
CA GLN A 221 2.65 -0.52 16.37
C GLN A 221 2.48 0.84 15.67
N LEU A 222 2.96 0.97 14.43
CA LEU A 222 2.80 2.20 13.62
C LEU A 222 1.35 2.48 13.27
N ALA A 223 0.59 1.46 12.87
CA ALA A 223 -0.83 1.61 12.56
C ALA A 223 -1.66 1.99 13.80
N THR A 224 -1.40 1.37 14.95
CA THR A 224 -2.00 1.73 16.24
C THR A 224 -1.64 3.15 16.65
N LEU A 225 -0.40 3.60 16.44
CA LEU A 225 0.00 4.98 16.66
C LEU A 225 -0.85 5.94 15.82
N LEU A 226 -0.97 5.71 14.51
CA LEU A 226 -1.78 6.55 13.62
C LEU A 226 -3.25 6.58 14.07
N MET A 227 -3.85 5.42 14.39
CA MET A 227 -5.21 5.35 14.90
C MET A 227 -5.39 6.07 16.23
N LYS A 228 -4.39 6.00 17.13
CA LYS A 228 -4.41 6.68 18.43
C LYS A 228 -4.43 8.20 18.24
N GLU A 229 -3.53 8.73 17.42
CA GLU A 229 -3.47 10.17 17.14
C GLU A 229 -4.73 10.64 16.39
N ALA A 230 -5.35 9.77 15.59
CA ALA A 230 -6.63 10.02 14.93
C ALA A 230 -7.86 9.91 15.87
N LYS A 231 -7.67 9.52 17.13
CA LYS A 231 -8.75 9.28 18.11
C LYS A 231 -9.77 8.23 17.63
N LEU A 232 -9.28 7.21 16.92
CA LEU A 232 -10.10 6.13 16.36
C LEU A 232 -9.96 4.81 17.13
N LEU A 233 -8.99 4.71 18.03
CA LEU A 233 -8.91 3.53 18.89
C LEU A 233 -10.15 3.49 19.79
N PRO A 234 -10.89 2.37 19.80
CA PRO A 234 -11.95 2.18 20.78
C PRO A 234 -11.37 2.25 22.19
N ILE A 235 -12.21 2.66 23.15
CA ILE A 235 -11.83 2.72 24.58
C ILE A 235 -11.42 1.33 25.07
N ASP A 236 -12.05 0.27 24.54
CA ASP A 236 -11.63 -1.11 24.74
C ASP A 236 -10.79 -1.62 23.56
N THR A 237 -9.49 -1.80 23.79
CA THR A 237 -8.55 -2.31 22.79
C THR A 237 -8.82 -3.75 22.36
N ARG A 238 -9.70 -4.48 23.06
CA ARG A 238 -10.09 -5.85 22.66
C ARG A 238 -10.89 -5.88 21.37
N GLU A 239 -11.57 -4.78 21.00
CA GLU A 239 -12.34 -4.67 19.75
C GLU A 239 -11.45 -4.55 18.49
N ILE A 240 -10.13 -4.51 18.66
CA ILE A 240 -9.15 -4.45 17.56
C ILE A 240 -8.83 -5.85 17.00
N TYR A 241 -9.33 -6.92 17.64
CA TYR A 241 -9.09 -8.33 17.28
C TYR A 241 -10.38 -9.12 17.06
#